data_AF-A0A0Q7PN45-F1
#
_entry.id   AF-A0A0Q7PN45-F1
#
_cell.length_a   1.000
_cell.length_b   1.000
_cell.length_c   1.000
_cell.angle_alpha   90.00
_cell.angle_beta   90.00
_cell.angle_gamma   90.00
#
_symmetry.space_group_name_H-M   'P 1'
#
loop_
_entity.id
_entity.type
_entity.pdbx_description
1 polymer ?
#
loop_
_entity_poly.entity_id
_entity_poly.type
_entity_poly.pdbx_seq_one_letter_code
_entity_poly.pdbx_strand_id
1 'polypeptide(L)'
;MKLRLIIFLSVALGLVSGAFLYSLLSVKRHEKALAAARAEGRADAEKAMADELAALKPVVLKKVANAESKPDGTHFTYEYVKPHDPGLEPFYRLAHDGDLLHHLPEIQAIDGLLMLPKPIRFVMAECREPNAFYSPERGEVVMCYETMKVLLDRGRQLATDQDVADKGDAYAQRYLEANLRFILLHETGHALIDLLEMPITGREEDAVDQLATTLMQRFAGMNESSRQVSDNLRMASNWFLVRSTGQYNLDAYADEHALGEQRYFNLQCLIYGSNPARYVGIVTEGDLPEARAKTCPAEARRVSKSWLRLLLPHVAPKYEMTEEKANRLFEQRERERNRNAEVPYVR
;
A
#
# COMPACT_ATOMS: atom_id res chain seq x y z
N MET A 1 -7.48 56.71 32.13
CA MET A 1 -6.70 55.50 31.76
C MET A 1 -7.49 54.19 31.94
N LYS A 2 -8.18 53.97 33.08
CA LYS A 2 -8.90 52.70 33.37
C LYS A 2 -10.01 52.33 32.36
N LEU A 3 -10.80 53.29 31.88
CA LEU A 3 -11.91 53.00 30.95
C LEU A 3 -11.44 52.52 29.55
N ARG A 4 -10.33 53.07 29.05
CA ARG A 4 -9.75 52.64 27.76
C ARG A 4 -9.16 51.23 27.83
N LEU A 5 -8.60 50.85 28.98
CA LEU A 5 -8.06 49.51 29.20
C LEU A 5 -9.15 48.44 29.26
N ILE A 6 -10.28 48.74 29.91
CA ILE A 6 -11.44 47.84 29.99
C ILE A 6 -12.04 47.59 28.61
N ILE A 7 -12.22 48.65 27.80
CA ILE A 7 -12.75 48.52 26.43
C ILE A 7 -11.82 47.67 25.56
N PHE A 8 -10.50 47.87 25.66
CA PHE A 8 -9.52 47.05 24.92
C PHE A 8 -9.55 45.57 25.32
N LEU A 9 -9.63 45.26 26.62
CA LEU A 9 -9.74 43.88 27.09
C LEU A 9 -11.04 43.21 26.66
N SER A 10 -12.17 43.92 26.69
CA SER A 10 -13.47 43.38 26.24
C SER A 10 -13.49 43.09 24.73
N VAL A 11 -12.88 43.96 23.91
CA VAL A 11 -12.77 43.76 22.46
C VAL A 11 -11.83 42.60 22.14
N ALA A 12 -10.69 42.50 22.83
CA ALA A 12 -9.75 41.39 22.67
C ALA A 12 -10.40 40.04 23.06
N LEU A 13 -11.13 39.98 24.18
CA LEU A 13 -11.82 38.78 24.61
C LEU A 13 -12.94 38.38 23.63
N GLY A 14 -13.66 39.35 23.06
CA GLY A 14 -14.67 39.11 22.03
C GLY A 14 -14.09 38.56 20.72
N LEU A 15 -12.92 39.05 20.30
CA LEU A 15 -12.20 38.57 19.11
C LEU A 15 -11.66 37.15 19.29
N VAL A 16 -11.05 36.84 20.43
CA VAL A 16 -10.56 35.48 20.74
C VAL A 16 -11.73 34.50 20.87
N SER A 17 -12.81 34.90 21.53
CA SER A 17 -14.02 34.08 21.65
C SER A 17 -14.69 33.83 20.29
N GLY A 18 -14.74 34.86 19.44
CA GLY A 18 -15.26 34.77 18.08
C GLY A 18 -14.42 33.85 17.17
N ALA A 19 -13.09 33.92 17.27
CA ALA A 19 -12.18 33.05 16.54
C ALA A 19 -12.28 31.58 17.00
N PHE A 20 -12.43 31.34 18.30
CA PHE A 20 -12.63 30.00 18.84
C PHE A 20 -13.99 29.41 18.44
N LEU A 21 -15.06 30.21 18.48
CA LEU A 21 -16.39 29.80 18.04
C LEU A 21 -16.43 29.53 16.53
N TYR A 22 -15.76 30.36 15.73
CA TYR A 22 -15.60 30.16 14.28
C TYR A 22 -14.82 28.87 13.97
N SER A 23 -13.74 28.60 14.70
CA SER A 23 -12.96 27.38 14.57
C SER A 23 -13.80 26.13 14.89
N LEU A 24 -14.55 26.14 16.00
CA LEU A 24 -15.45 25.03 16.37
C LEU A 24 -16.57 24.82 15.35
N LEU A 25 -17.13 25.89 14.80
CA LEU A 25 -18.14 25.82 13.73
C LEU A 25 -17.53 25.30 12.41
N SER A 26 -16.29 25.68 12.11
CA SER A 26 -15.54 25.18 10.95
C SER A 26 -15.29 23.67 11.07
N VAL A 27 -14.81 23.20 12.23
CA VAL A 27 -14.59 21.77 12.52
C VAL A 27 -15.89 20.99 12.37
N LYS A 28 -17.00 21.45 12.97
CA LYS A 28 -18.31 20.79 12.83
C LYS A 28 -18.82 20.76 11.40
N ARG A 29 -18.60 21.83 10.62
CA ARG A 29 -18.96 21.84 9.19
C ARG A 29 -18.11 20.84 8.40
N HIS A 30 -16.82 20.75 8.71
CA HIS A 30 -15.91 19.81 8.06
C HIS A 30 -16.26 18.35 8.40
N GLU A 31 -16.57 18.05 9.66
CA GLU A 31 -17.07 16.74 10.08
C GLU A 31 -18.38 16.38 9.37
N LYS A 32 -19.30 17.33 9.23
CA LYS A 32 -20.57 17.12 8.54
C LYS A 32 -20.39 16.92 7.03
N ALA A 33 -19.44 17.64 6.42
CA ALA A 33 -19.07 17.46 5.03
C ALA A 33 -18.40 16.09 4.79
N LEU A 34 -17.51 15.66 5.68
CA LEU A 34 -16.93 14.31 5.64
C LEU A 34 -18.00 13.23 5.81
N ALA A 35 -18.94 13.41 6.74
CA ALA A 35 -20.04 12.47 6.94
C ALA A 35 -20.95 12.37 5.71
N ALA A 36 -21.27 13.50 5.07
CA ALA A 36 -22.04 13.54 3.83
C ALA A 36 -21.29 12.86 2.67
N ALA A 37 -20.01 13.18 2.48
CA ALA A 37 -19.17 12.56 1.44
C ALA A 37 -19.00 11.05 1.65
N ARG A 38 -18.90 10.57 2.90
CA ARG A 38 -18.88 9.14 3.22
C ARG A 38 -20.20 8.44 2.87
N ALA A 39 -21.32 9.11 3.11
CA ALA A 39 -22.65 8.56 2.81
C ALA A 39 -22.89 8.48 1.30
N GLU A 40 -22.49 9.51 0.55
CA GLU A 40 -22.59 9.57 -0.91
C GLU A 40 -21.67 8.53 -1.57
N GLY A 41 -20.39 8.47 -1.19
CA GLY A 41 -19.46 7.47 -1.70
C GLY A 41 -19.86 6.03 -1.36
N ARG A 42 -20.55 5.81 -0.23
CA ARG A 42 -21.13 4.51 0.13
C ARG A 42 -22.32 4.16 -0.79
N ALA A 43 -23.21 5.11 -1.04
CA ALA A 43 -24.38 4.90 -1.91
C ALA A 43 -23.95 4.58 -3.35
N ASP A 44 -22.93 5.27 -3.87
CA ASP A 44 -22.39 5.01 -5.21
C ASP A 44 -21.71 3.65 -5.31
N ALA A 45 -20.96 3.24 -4.28
CA ALA A 45 -20.34 1.92 -4.21
C ALA A 45 -21.40 0.80 -4.10
N GLU A 46 -22.44 0.98 -3.27
CA GLU A 46 -23.53 0.01 -3.12
C GLU A 46 -24.34 -0.12 -4.42
N LYS A 47 -24.61 0.99 -5.11
CA LYS A 47 -25.28 0.99 -6.42
C LYS A 47 -24.44 0.31 -7.50
N ALA A 48 -23.16 0.65 -7.59
CA ALA A 48 -22.25 0.02 -8.56
C ALA A 48 -22.11 -1.49 -8.33
N MET A 49 -22.14 -1.94 -7.07
CA MET A 49 -22.15 -3.36 -6.72
C MET A 49 -23.48 -4.03 -7.08
N ALA A 50 -24.62 -3.37 -6.82
CA ALA A 50 -25.95 -3.91 -7.12
C ALA A 50 -26.20 -4.07 -8.64
N ASP A 51 -25.81 -3.08 -9.44
CA ASP A 51 -25.92 -3.13 -10.91
C ASP A 51 -25.07 -4.27 -11.51
N GLU A 52 -23.94 -4.58 -10.88
CA GLU A 52 -23.03 -5.65 -11.33
C GLU A 52 -23.51 -7.04 -10.87
N LEU A 53 -24.07 -7.17 -9.66
CA LEU A 53 -24.76 -8.38 -9.20
C LEU A 53 -25.97 -8.73 -10.09
N ALA A 54 -26.69 -7.72 -10.56
CA ALA A 54 -27.80 -7.90 -11.51
C ALA A 54 -27.32 -8.37 -12.89
N ALA A 55 -26.06 -8.10 -13.26
CA ALA A 55 -25.48 -8.47 -14.55
C ALA A 55 -24.81 -9.87 -14.56
N LEU A 56 -24.61 -10.49 -13.40
CA LEU A 56 -23.98 -11.81 -13.28
C LEU A 56 -25.01 -12.94 -13.48
N LYS A 57 -24.84 -13.76 -14.53
CA LYS A 57 -25.57 -15.04 -14.65
C LYS A 57 -24.96 -16.08 -13.70
N PRO A 58 -25.76 -16.88 -12.99
CA PRO A 58 -25.24 -17.87 -12.05
C PRO A 58 -24.48 -18.97 -12.82
N VAL A 59 -23.21 -19.13 -12.47
CA VAL A 59 -22.40 -20.25 -12.91
C VAL A 59 -22.61 -21.40 -11.92
N VAL A 60 -23.23 -22.48 -12.37
CA VAL A 60 -23.34 -23.72 -11.60
C VAL A 60 -22.06 -24.52 -11.78
N LEU A 61 -21.26 -24.67 -10.73
CA LEU A 61 -20.06 -25.52 -10.76
C LEU A 61 -19.99 -26.47 -9.57
N LYS A 62 -19.54 -27.69 -9.91
CA LYS A 62 -19.42 -28.87 -9.04
C LYS A 62 -18.33 -28.67 -7.98
N LYS A 63 -18.60 -29.24 -6.81
CA LYS A 63 -17.71 -29.32 -5.65
C LYS A 63 -16.45 -30.12 -6.03
N VAL A 64 -15.26 -29.53 -5.92
CA VAL A 64 -14.00 -30.29 -5.95
C VAL A 64 -13.66 -30.67 -4.51
N ALA A 65 -13.65 -31.97 -4.22
CA ALA A 65 -13.26 -32.53 -2.93
C ALA A 65 -11.73 -32.79 -2.89
N ASN A 66 -11.15 -32.69 -1.69
CA ASN A 66 -9.73 -32.84 -1.32
C ASN A 66 -8.75 -31.80 -1.89
N ALA A 67 -8.53 -30.72 -1.13
CA ALA A 67 -7.43 -29.77 -1.36
C ALA A 67 -6.10 -30.25 -0.72
N GLU A 68 -6.15 -30.97 0.41
CA GLU A 68 -4.95 -31.36 1.18
C GLU A 68 -4.03 -32.37 0.48
N SER A 69 -4.56 -33.16 -0.47
CA SER A 69 -3.78 -34.16 -1.21
C SER A 69 -3.29 -33.66 -2.58
N LYS A 70 -3.52 -32.39 -2.91
CA LYS A 70 -3.16 -31.82 -4.21
C LYS A 70 -1.75 -31.21 -4.17
N PRO A 71 -1.04 -31.13 -5.32
CA PRO A 71 0.25 -30.48 -5.41
C PRO A 71 0.24 -29.06 -4.82
N ASP A 72 1.23 -28.78 -3.98
CA ASP A 72 1.55 -27.43 -3.50
C ASP A 72 2.28 -26.63 -4.59
N GLY A 73 2.36 -25.31 -4.44
CA GLY A 73 3.09 -24.47 -5.38
C GLY A 73 4.60 -24.46 -5.14
N THR A 74 5.29 -23.63 -5.91
CA THR A 74 6.73 -23.45 -5.81
C THR A 74 7.04 -22.53 -4.64
N HIS A 75 7.78 -23.05 -3.66
CA HIS A 75 8.18 -22.27 -2.49
C HIS A 75 9.35 -21.33 -2.79
N PHE A 76 9.33 -20.16 -2.16
CA PHE A 76 10.42 -19.19 -2.25
C PHE A 76 11.62 -19.61 -1.39
N THR A 77 12.75 -18.94 -1.60
CA THR A 77 13.91 -19.07 -0.71
C THR A 77 14.35 -17.71 -0.23
N TYR A 78 14.90 -17.65 0.98
CA TYR A 78 15.24 -16.40 1.65
C TYR A 78 16.71 -16.44 2.09
N GLU A 79 17.43 -15.36 1.82
CA GLU A 79 18.86 -15.26 2.11
C GLU A 79 19.21 -13.87 2.65
N TYR A 80 19.97 -13.83 3.74
CA TYR A 80 20.56 -12.61 4.29
C TYR A 80 22.07 -12.71 4.15
N VAL A 81 22.64 -11.96 3.20
CA VAL A 81 24.08 -11.94 2.96
C VAL A 81 24.72 -10.98 3.95
N LYS A 82 25.74 -11.43 4.68
CA LYS A 82 26.48 -10.56 5.60
C LYS A 82 27.25 -9.48 4.83
N PRO A 83 27.13 -8.18 5.18
CA PRO A 83 27.81 -7.11 4.47
C PRO A 83 29.32 -7.14 4.73
N HIS A 84 30.08 -6.61 3.78
CA HIS A 84 31.50 -6.33 3.91
C HIS A 84 31.74 -4.98 4.59
N ASP A 85 30.91 -3.97 4.31
CA ASP A 85 30.95 -2.67 4.98
C ASP A 85 30.43 -2.77 6.43
N PRO A 86 31.27 -2.53 7.45
CA PRO A 86 30.83 -2.50 8.85
C PRO A 86 29.72 -1.48 9.13
N GLY A 87 29.59 -0.43 8.31
CA GLY A 87 28.52 0.57 8.39
C GLY A 87 27.12 0.02 8.08
N LEU A 88 27.03 -1.12 7.39
CA LEU A 88 25.77 -1.78 7.04
C LEU A 88 25.38 -2.91 8.01
N GLU A 89 26.26 -3.30 8.93
CA GLU A 89 26.01 -4.33 9.94
C GLU A 89 24.73 -4.09 10.78
N PRO A 90 24.33 -2.84 11.14
CA PRO A 90 23.05 -2.62 11.81
C PRO A 90 21.83 -3.03 10.97
N PHE A 91 21.87 -2.83 9.66
CA PHE A 91 20.78 -3.17 8.74
C PHE A 91 20.76 -4.67 8.43
N TYR A 92 21.94 -5.30 8.32
CA TYR A 92 22.05 -6.76 8.29
C TYR A 92 21.42 -7.39 9.54
N ARG A 93 21.79 -6.93 10.75
CA ARG A 93 21.20 -7.47 11.99
C ARG A 93 19.71 -7.21 12.08
N LEU A 94 19.24 -6.03 11.68
CA LEU A 94 17.80 -5.75 11.61
C LEU A 94 17.09 -6.76 10.70
N ALA A 95 17.66 -7.05 9.53
CA ALA A 95 17.12 -7.98 8.54
C ALA A 95 17.19 -9.44 8.99
N HIS A 96 18.38 -9.91 9.33
CA HIS A 96 18.70 -11.28 9.69
C HIS A 96 18.14 -11.67 11.06
N ASP A 97 18.42 -10.89 12.12
CA ASP A 97 18.00 -11.24 13.48
C ASP A 97 16.49 -11.03 13.67
N GLY A 98 15.91 -10.06 12.95
CA GLY A 98 14.47 -9.84 12.88
C GLY A 98 13.74 -10.78 11.91
N ASP A 99 14.49 -11.58 11.15
CA ASP A 99 14.01 -12.45 10.09
C ASP A 99 12.95 -11.79 9.19
N LEU A 100 13.28 -10.59 8.69
CA LEU A 100 12.30 -9.69 8.08
C LEU A 100 11.53 -10.35 6.92
N LEU A 101 12.21 -11.08 6.03
CA LEU A 101 11.60 -11.66 4.84
C LEU A 101 10.51 -12.69 5.17
N HIS A 102 10.72 -13.52 6.20
CA HIS A 102 9.71 -14.48 6.65
C HIS A 102 8.54 -13.82 7.41
N HIS A 103 8.69 -12.57 7.83
CA HIS A 103 7.65 -11.83 8.55
C HIS A 103 6.86 -10.87 7.66
N LEU A 104 7.14 -10.79 6.35
CA LEU A 104 6.36 -9.99 5.40
C LEU A 104 5.05 -10.69 5.02
N PRO A 105 3.87 -10.21 5.46
CA PRO A 105 2.61 -10.94 5.29
C PRO A 105 2.26 -11.21 3.83
N GLU A 106 2.55 -10.26 2.93
CA GLU A 106 2.25 -10.39 1.51
C GLU A 106 3.09 -11.45 0.82
N ILE A 107 4.39 -11.49 1.12
CA ILE A 107 5.32 -12.48 0.55
C ILE A 107 4.95 -13.87 1.05
N GLN A 108 4.72 -14.02 2.36
CA GLN A 108 4.30 -15.29 2.94
C GLN A 108 2.93 -15.77 2.42
N ALA A 109 2.03 -14.84 2.05
CA ALA A 109 0.74 -15.20 1.51
C ALA A 109 0.79 -15.76 0.09
N ILE A 110 1.83 -15.42 -0.68
CA ILE A 110 2.00 -15.89 -2.07
C ILE A 110 3.09 -16.97 -2.20
N ASP A 111 3.90 -17.20 -1.16
CA ASP A 111 4.87 -18.31 -1.10
C ASP A 111 4.14 -19.66 -1.17
N GLY A 112 4.47 -20.47 -2.17
CA GLY A 112 3.79 -21.73 -2.45
C GLY A 112 2.38 -21.59 -3.03
N LEU A 113 1.85 -20.37 -3.21
CA LEU A 113 0.54 -20.16 -3.81
C LEU A 113 0.54 -20.46 -5.31
N LEU A 114 1.66 -20.19 -5.98
CA LEU A 114 1.79 -20.23 -7.45
C LEU A 114 2.71 -21.36 -7.89
N MET A 115 2.38 -21.97 -9.03
CA MET A 115 3.24 -22.87 -9.78
C MET A 115 4.21 -22.02 -10.61
N LEU A 116 5.43 -21.87 -10.12
CA LEU A 116 6.52 -21.16 -10.81
C LEU A 116 7.50 -22.16 -11.43
N PRO A 117 8.09 -21.86 -12.61
CA PRO A 117 9.08 -22.74 -13.23
C PRO A 117 10.37 -22.87 -12.40
N LYS A 118 10.70 -21.86 -11.60
CA LYS A 118 11.77 -21.88 -10.60
C LYS A 118 11.37 -21.03 -9.37
N PRO A 119 11.93 -21.29 -8.18
CA PRO A 119 11.73 -20.46 -7.00
C PRO A 119 12.18 -19.00 -7.24
N ILE A 120 11.43 -18.05 -6.67
CA ILE A 120 11.93 -16.69 -6.47
C ILE A 120 12.82 -16.71 -5.23
N ARG A 121 14.04 -16.20 -5.37
CA ARG A 121 15.01 -16.08 -4.28
C ARG A 121 14.99 -14.64 -3.74
N PHE A 122 14.52 -14.44 -2.53
CA PHE A 122 14.58 -13.15 -1.85
C PHE A 122 15.92 -13.00 -1.13
N VAL A 123 16.67 -11.97 -1.48
CA VAL A 123 18.02 -11.73 -0.97
C VAL A 123 18.09 -10.34 -0.37
N MET A 124 18.58 -10.23 0.86
CA MET A 124 19.03 -8.95 1.43
C MET A 124 20.56 -8.94 1.48
N ALA A 125 21.18 -7.90 0.91
CA ALA A 125 22.64 -7.85 0.72
C ALA A 125 23.17 -6.41 0.66
N GLU A 126 24.50 -6.28 0.74
CA GLU A 126 25.21 -5.06 0.34
C GLU A 126 25.30 -4.99 -1.19
N CYS A 127 24.97 -3.84 -1.77
CA CYS A 127 24.96 -3.63 -3.23
C CYS A 127 25.93 -2.56 -3.72
N ARG A 128 26.59 -1.84 -2.81
CA ARG A 128 27.45 -0.65 -3.02
C ARG A 128 26.69 0.63 -3.37
N GLU A 129 25.41 0.55 -3.69
CA GLU A 129 24.53 1.70 -3.90
C GLU A 129 23.12 1.41 -3.38
N PRO A 130 22.35 2.45 -2.99
CA PRO A 130 20.94 2.28 -2.64
C PRO A 130 20.14 1.81 -3.86
N ASN A 131 19.77 0.53 -3.87
CA ASN A 131 18.92 -0.05 -4.89
C ASN A 131 18.00 -1.18 -4.36
N ALA A 132 17.07 -1.62 -5.18
CA ALA A 132 16.39 -2.91 -5.09
C ALA A 132 16.07 -3.33 -6.52
N PHE A 133 16.17 -4.62 -6.82
CA PHE A 133 15.99 -5.08 -8.20
C PHE A 133 15.64 -6.55 -8.28
N TYR A 134 14.90 -6.90 -9.33
CA TYR A 134 14.80 -8.26 -9.82
C TYR A 134 15.94 -8.61 -10.79
N SER A 135 16.56 -9.78 -10.60
CA SER A 135 17.55 -10.37 -11.51
C SER A 135 16.95 -11.58 -12.23
N PRO A 136 16.57 -11.47 -13.52
CA PRO A 136 15.96 -12.56 -14.28
C PRO A 136 16.85 -13.80 -14.40
N GLU A 137 18.15 -13.59 -14.63
CA GLU A 137 19.15 -14.66 -14.76
C GLU A 137 19.15 -15.57 -13.52
N ARG A 138 19.19 -14.96 -12.33
CA ARG A 138 19.28 -15.68 -11.05
C ARG A 138 17.93 -15.99 -10.42
N GLY A 139 16.85 -15.38 -10.92
CA GLY A 139 15.52 -15.45 -10.29
C GLY A 139 15.51 -14.83 -8.90
N GLU A 140 16.28 -13.76 -8.70
CA GLU A 140 16.51 -13.13 -7.39
C GLU A 140 15.78 -11.79 -7.29
N VAL A 141 15.03 -11.57 -6.21
CA VAL A 141 14.59 -10.24 -5.78
C VAL A 141 15.56 -9.78 -4.69
N VAL A 142 16.32 -8.74 -4.98
CA VAL A 142 17.39 -8.23 -4.11
C VAL A 142 16.97 -6.91 -3.48
N MET A 143 17.07 -6.82 -2.15
CA MET A 143 16.92 -5.59 -1.38
C MET A 143 18.26 -5.20 -0.76
N CYS A 144 18.77 -4.02 -1.13
CA CYS A 144 20.07 -3.56 -0.67
C CYS A 144 19.99 -2.93 0.73
N TYR A 145 20.94 -3.23 1.63
CA TYR A 145 20.99 -2.61 2.95
C TYR A 145 21.14 -1.08 2.90
N GLU A 146 21.79 -0.57 1.86
CA GLU A 146 21.92 0.85 1.56
C GLU A 146 20.55 1.51 1.37
N THR A 147 19.60 0.81 0.74
CA THR A 147 18.22 1.28 0.57
C THR A 147 17.50 1.34 1.90
N MET A 148 17.65 0.32 2.74
CA MET A 148 17.08 0.33 4.10
C MET A 148 17.60 1.53 4.91
N LYS A 149 18.90 1.84 4.77
CA LYS A 149 19.51 3.02 5.40
C LYS A 149 18.89 4.31 4.90
N VAL A 150 18.80 4.50 3.59
CA VAL A 150 18.21 5.70 2.98
C VAL A 150 16.76 5.90 3.41
N LEU A 151 15.97 4.81 3.44
CA LEU A 151 14.57 4.85 3.88
C LEU A 151 14.44 5.23 5.36
N LEU A 152 15.27 4.65 6.23
CA LEU A 152 15.26 4.97 7.66
C LEU A 152 15.64 6.44 7.91
N ASP A 153 16.69 6.92 7.24
CA ASP A 153 17.14 8.31 7.36
C ASP A 153 16.07 9.28 6.83
N ARG A 154 15.40 8.93 5.73
CA ARG A 154 14.26 9.71 5.21
C ARG A 154 13.09 9.74 6.18
N GLY A 155 12.77 8.60 6.79
CA GLY A 155 11.73 8.50 7.80
C GLY A 155 12.00 9.43 9.00
N ARG A 156 13.25 9.52 9.47
CA ARG A 156 13.66 10.44 10.54
C ARG A 156 13.53 11.91 10.14
N GLN A 157 13.89 12.25 8.91
CA GLN A 157 13.71 13.61 8.39
C GLN A 157 12.24 14.00 8.36
N LEU A 158 11.38 13.16 7.78
CA LEU A 158 9.94 13.41 7.72
C LEU A 158 9.30 13.54 9.11
N ALA A 159 9.74 12.72 10.07
CA ALA A 159 9.27 12.83 11.44
C ALA A 159 9.61 14.17 12.10
N THR A 160 10.75 14.76 11.72
CA THR A 160 11.18 16.08 12.19
C THR A 160 10.36 17.18 11.53
N ASP A 161 10.16 17.10 10.21
CA ASP A 161 9.41 18.08 9.43
C ASP A 161 7.93 18.17 9.86
N GLN A 162 7.35 17.05 10.31
CA GLN A 162 5.95 16.96 10.75
C GLN A 162 5.74 17.24 12.25
N ASP A 163 6.77 17.68 12.98
CA ASP A 163 6.73 17.92 14.43
C ASP A 163 6.22 16.71 15.23
N VAL A 164 6.51 15.50 14.75
CA VAL A 164 6.25 14.23 15.44
C VAL A 164 7.52 13.71 16.14
N ALA A 165 8.40 14.64 16.52
CA ALA A 165 9.76 14.37 17.01
C ALA A 165 9.80 13.44 18.23
N ASP A 166 8.82 13.53 19.14
CA ASP A 166 8.68 12.65 20.32
C ASP A 166 8.48 11.16 19.95
N LYS A 167 8.16 10.86 18.67
CA LYS A 167 8.01 9.51 18.11
C LYS A 167 8.89 9.27 16.87
N GLY A 168 9.96 10.05 16.72
CA GLY A 168 10.77 10.10 15.50
C GLY A 168 11.29 8.74 15.01
N ASP A 169 11.84 7.93 15.91
CA ASP A 169 12.36 6.60 15.55
C ASP A 169 11.25 5.60 15.21
N ALA A 170 10.12 5.63 15.92
CA ALA A 170 8.98 4.75 15.63
C ALA A 170 8.34 5.09 14.27
N TYR A 171 8.24 6.38 13.93
CA TYR A 171 7.80 6.81 12.60
C TYR A 171 8.80 6.37 11.53
N ALA A 172 10.10 6.55 11.76
CA ALA A 172 11.13 6.16 10.81
C ALA A 172 11.16 4.65 10.54
N GLN A 173 10.99 3.83 11.57
CA GLN A 173 10.86 2.38 11.45
C GLN A 173 9.62 2.01 10.62
N ARG A 174 8.46 2.60 10.92
CA ARG A 174 7.25 2.38 10.14
C ARG A 174 7.40 2.80 8.68
N TYR A 175 8.08 3.92 8.43
CA TYR A 175 8.37 4.39 7.08
C TYR A 175 9.27 3.41 6.31
N LEU A 176 10.32 2.90 6.96
CA LEU A 176 11.18 1.85 6.42
C LEU A 176 10.37 0.59 6.09
N GLU A 177 9.58 0.06 7.04
CA GLU A 177 8.77 -1.15 6.84
C GLU A 177 7.76 -1.00 5.70
N ALA A 178 7.07 0.14 5.63
CA ALA A 178 6.09 0.41 4.59
C ALA A 178 6.72 0.44 3.18
N ASN A 179 7.86 1.13 3.04
CA ASN A 179 8.59 1.21 1.78
C ASN A 179 9.25 -0.12 1.40
N LEU A 180 9.84 -0.82 2.36
CA LEU A 180 10.45 -2.13 2.15
C LEU A 180 9.43 -3.15 1.62
N ARG A 181 8.23 -3.19 2.20
CA ARG A 181 7.11 -4.03 1.72
C ARG A 181 6.75 -3.68 0.28
N PHE A 182 6.53 -2.39 0.01
CA PHE A 182 6.13 -1.95 -1.32
C PHE A 182 7.18 -2.29 -2.39
N ILE A 183 8.45 -1.96 -2.13
CA ILE A 183 9.56 -2.18 -3.07
C ILE A 183 9.76 -3.68 -3.32
N LEU A 184 9.78 -4.52 -2.29
CA LEU A 184 9.93 -5.96 -2.49
C LEU A 184 8.77 -6.55 -3.31
N LEU A 185 7.55 -6.07 -3.12
CA LEU A 185 6.39 -6.52 -3.90
C LEU A 185 6.41 -6.00 -5.33
N HIS A 186 6.96 -4.80 -5.55
CA HIS A 186 7.21 -4.25 -6.88
C HIS A 186 8.21 -5.14 -7.64
N GLU A 187 9.36 -5.46 -7.05
CA GLU A 187 10.34 -6.38 -7.65
C GLU A 187 9.80 -7.81 -7.82
N THR A 188 8.95 -8.26 -6.90
CA THR A 188 8.23 -9.54 -7.05
C THR A 188 7.30 -9.51 -8.26
N GLY A 189 6.73 -8.35 -8.60
CA GLY A 189 5.94 -8.17 -9.81
C GLY A 189 6.75 -8.43 -11.07
N HIS A 190 7.96 -7.88 -11.18
CA HIS A 190 8.87 -8.20 -12.28
C HIS A 190 9.17 -9.69 -12.34
N ALA A 191 9.47 -10.31 -11.19
CA ALA A 191 9.71 -11.74 -11.10
C ALA A 191 8.52 -12.58 -11.60
N LEU A 192 7.30 -12.21 -11.23
CA LEU A 192 6.10 -12.91 -11.68
C LEU A 192 5.82 -12.72 -13.16
N ILE A 193 6.06 -11.52 -13.70
CA ILE A 193 5.91 -11.23 -15.13
C ILE A 193 6.89 -12.08 -15.95
N ASP A 194 8.17 -12.09 -15.57
CA ASP A 194 9.22 -12.87 -16.24
C ASP A 194 8.96 -14.37 -16.15
N LEU A 195 8.77 -14.89 -14.93
CA LEU A 195 8.67 -16.33 -14.70
C LEU A 195 7.38 -16.97 -15.23
N LEU A 196 6.29 -16.19 -15.32
CA LEU A 196 5.01 -16.68 -15.82
C LEU A 196 4.71 -16.21 -17.24
N GLU A 197 5.66 -15.53 -17.88
CA GLU A 197 5.54 -14.94 -19.23
C GLU A 197 4.26 -14.11 -19.37
N MET A 198 3.97 -13.29 -18.35
CA MET A 198 2.71 -12.54 -18.32
C MET A 198 2.68 -11.45 -19.39
N PRO A 199 1.56 -11.31 -20.14
CA PRO A 199 1.46 -10.27 -21.15
C PRO A 199 1.29 -8.88 -20.51
N ILE A 200 2.18 -7.96 -20.88
CA ILE A 200 2.10 -6.54 -20.53
C ILE A 200 1.99 -5.70 -21.81
N THR A 201 0.93 -4.90 -21.92
CA THR A 201 0.66 -4.04 -23.10
C THR A 201 0.83 -2.55 -22.81
N GLY A 202 1.31 -2.21 -21.60
CA GLY A 202 1.53 -0.85 -21.13
C GLY A 202 2.91 -0.71 -20.51
N ARG A 203 3.08 0.24 -19.60
CA ARG A 203 4.31 0.38 -18.81
C ARG A 203 4.36 -0.73 -17.77
N GLU A 204 5.43 -1.52 -17.76
CA GLU A 204 5.62 -2.60 -16.80
C GLU A 204 5.69 -2.06 -15.37
N GLU A 205 6.45 -0.99 -15.16
CA GLU A 205 6.58 -0.25 -13.89
C GLU A 205 5.23 0.11 -13.26
N ASP A 206 4.30 0.65 -14.05
CA ASP A 206 2.97 1.01 -13.56
C ASP A 206 2.15 -0.26 -13.21
N ALA A 207 2.36 -1.35 -13.94
CA ALA A 207 1.69 -2.61 -13.68
C ALA A 207 2.19 -3.26 -12.38
N VAL A 208 3.50 -3.25 -12.13
CA VAL A 208 4.05 -3.82 -10.89
C VAL A 208 3.77 -2.95 -9.66
N ASP A 209 3.65 -1.62 -9.81
CA ASP A 209 3.12 -0.73 -8.75
C ASP A 209 1.66 -1.07 -8.39
N GLN A 210 0.84 -1.34 -9.41
CA GLN A 210 -0.54 -1.79 -9.24
C GLN A 210 -0.61 -3.13 -8.52
N LEU A 211 0.28 -4.07 -8.86
CA LEU A 211 0.34 -5.36 -8.19
C LEU A 211 0.75 -5.21 -6.73
N ALA A 212 1.83 -4.48 -6.45
CA ALA A 212 2.31 -4.23 -5.09
C ALA A 212 1.22 -3.62 -4.21
N THR A 213 0.51 -2.63 -4.72
CA THR A 213 -0.65 -2.02 -4.06
C THR A 213 -1.75 -3.04 -3.77
N THR A 214 -2.08 -3.86 -4.77
CA THR A 214 -3.13 -4.89 -4.65
C THR A 214 -2.74 -5.94 -3.61
N LEU A 215 -1.49 -6.42 -3.63
CA LEU A 215 -1.01 -7.42 -2.68
C LEU A 215 -1.03 -6.89 -1.26
N MET A 216 -0.55 -5.67 -1.00
CA MET A 216 -0.64 -5.06 0.33
C MET A 216 -2.10 -4.92 0.80
N GLN A 217 -3.03 -4.51 -0.07
CA GLN A 217 -4.44 -4.40 0.31
C GLN A 217 -5.08 -5.75 0.67
N ARG A 218 -4.78 -6.78 -0.12
CA ARG A 218 -5.42 -8.11 -0.05
C ARG A 218 -4.78 -9.04 0.98
N PHE A 219 -3.47 -8.94 1.18
CA PHE A 219 -2.67 -9.91 1.94
C PHE A 219 -1.96 -9.35 3.16
N ALA A 220 -2.18 -8.08 3.52
CA ALA A 220 -1.71 -7.54 4.79
C ALA A 220 -2.06 -8.41 6.01
N GLY A 221 -1.28 -8.24 7.07
CA GLY A 221 -1.35 -9.04 8.29
C GLY A 221 -2.70 -8.93 9.00
N MET A 222 -3.09 -9.99 9.72
CA MET A 222 -4.39 -10.03 10.43
C MET A 222 -4.50 -9.02 11.58
N ASN A 223 -3.38 -8.45 12.02
CA ASN A 223 -3.30 -7.46 13.09
C ASN A 223 -3.13 -6.02 12.54
N GLU A 224 -3.20 -5.83 11.22
CA GLU A 224 -3.02 -4.53 10.56
C GLU A 224 -4.35 -4.07 9.95
N SER A 225 -5.07 -3.14 10.59
CA SER A 225 -6.33 -2.62 10.04
C SER A 225 -6.19 -2.10 8.61
N SER A 226 -7.28 -2.09 7.85
CA SER A 226 -7.21 -1.57 6.47
C SER A 226 -6.84 -0.09 6.40
N ARG A 227 -7.12 0.68 7.47
CA ARG A 227 -6.63 2.06 7.60
C ARG A 227 -5.10 2.07 7.73
N GLN A 228 -4.52 1.24 8.59
CA GLN A 228 -3.07 1.13 8.72
C GLN A 228 -2.41 0.70 7.39
N VAL A 229 -2.99 -0.25 6.67
CA VAL A 229 -2.52 -0.65 5.32
C VAL A 229 -2.52 0.55 4.37
N SER A 230 -3.64 1.30 4.31
CA SER A 230 -3.75 2.50 3.49
C SER A 230 -2.73 3.57 3.88
N ASP A 231 -2.52 3.81 5.18
CA ASP A 231 -1.53 4.78 5.67
C ASP A 231 -0.10 4.34 5.32
N ASN A 232 0.19 3.04 5.40
CA ASN A 232 1.48 2.48 5.00
C ASN A 232 1.70 2.63 3.49
N LEU A 233 0.68 2.38 2.65
CA LEU A 233 0.75 2.65 1.21
C LEU A 233 0.93 4.15 0.91
N ARG A 234 0.30 5.05 1.68
CA ARG A 234 0.53 6.51 1.56
C ARG A 234 1.95 6.92 1.98
N MET A 235 2.53 6.26 2.98
CA MET A 235 3.93 6.48 3.36
C MET A 235 4.89 5.99 2.27
N ALA A 236 4.59 4.83 1.67
CA ALA A 236 5.38 4.32 0.55
C ALA A 236 5.26 5.23 -0.68
N SER A 237 4.07 5.73 -1.02
CA SER A 237 3.90 6.63 -2.18
C SER A 237 4.65 7.95 -2.03
N ASN A 238 4.84 8.45 -0.80
CA ASN A 238 5.64 9.66 -0.54
C ASN A 238 7.10 9.52 -1.03
N TRP A 239 7.64 8.31 -1.11
CA TRP A 239 8.97 8.07 -1.68
C TRP A 239 9.07 8.53 -3.14
N PHE A 240 8.02 8.36 -3.93
CA PHE A 240 7.99 8.80 -5.33
C PHE A 240 8.15 10.32 -5.47
N LEU A 241 7.77 11.07 -4.45
CA LEU A 241 7.86 12.52 -4.44
C LEU A 241 9.23 13.05 -3.98
N VAL A 242 10.16 12.19 -3.54
CA VAL A 242 11.45 12.65 -2.99
C VAL A 242 12.30 13.38 -4.03
N ARG A 243 12.20 12.99 -5.30
CA ARG A 243 12.90 13.64 -6.43
C ARG A 243 11.99 14.57 -7.24
N SER A 244 10.77 14.82 -6.76
CA SER A 244 9.81 15.73 -7.39
C SER A 244 10.32 17.17 -7.28
N THR A 245 10.56 17.80 -8.44
CA THR A 245 10.92 19.22 -8.53
C THR A 245 9.89 20.03 -9.31
N GLY A 246 8.94 19.36 -9.98
CA GLY A 246 8.07 19.96 -10.98
C GLY A 246 8.81 20.50 -12.22
N GLN A 247 10.12 20.27 -12.33
CA GLN A 247 10.98 20.70 -13.43
C GLN A 247 11.76 19.51 -13.96
N TYR A 248 11.36 19.01 -15.13
CA TYR A 248 11.95 17.81 -15.73
C TYR A 248 12.69 18.13 -17.01
N ASN A 249 13.82 17.46 -17.21
CA ASN A 249 14.49 17.38 -18.50
C ASN A 249 13.83 16.29 -19.37
N LEU A 250 14.28 16.18 -20.63
CA LEU A 250 13.74 15.18 -21.56
C LEU A 250 14.02 13.74 -21.10
N ASP A 251 15.13 13.50 -20.39
CA ASP A 251 15.50 12.17 -19.91
C ASP A 251 14.46 11.61 -18.93
N ALA A 252 13.91 12.45 -18.04
CA ALA A 252 12.86 12.05 -17.11
C ALA A 252 11.55 11.63 -17.82
N TYR A 253 11.29 12.09 -19.04
CA TYR A 253 10.15 11.64 -19.84
C TYR A 253 10.45 10.36 -20.64
N ALA A 254 11.73 10.04 -20.84
CA ALA A 254 12.19 8.82 -21.52
C ALA A 254 12.47 7.66 -20.55
N ASP A 255 12.46 7.93 -19.25
CA ASP A 255 12.65 6.94 -18.18
C ASP A 255 11.57 5.84 -18.23
N GLU A 256 11.96 4.62 -17.87
CA GLU A 256 11.07 3.46 -17.81
C GLU A 256 9.99 3.62 -16.73
N HIS A 257 10.32 4.33 -15.64
CA HIS A 257 9.39 4.69 -14.57
C HIS A 257 8.60 5.95 -14.92
N ALA A 258 7.32 5.96 -14.57
CA ALA A 258 6.53 7.17 -14.68
C ALA A 258 7.08 8.26 -13.76
N LEU A 259 6.77 9.53 -14.08
CA LEU A 259 7.13 10.64 -13.20
C LEU A 259 6.64 10.35 -11.78
N GLY A 260 7.44 10.65 -10.77
CA GLY A 260 7.13 10.30 -9.38
C GLY A 260 5.75 10.77 -8.94
N GLU A 261 5.33 11.94 -9.39
CA GLU A 261 4.02 12.55 -9.16
C GLU A 261 2.90 11.75 -9.83
N GLN A 262 3.12 11.22 -11.04
CA GLN A 262 2.16 10.34 -11.70
C GLN A 262 2.00 9.03 -10.93
N ARG A 263 3.11 8.40 -10.52
CA ARG A 263 3.11 7.19 -9.69
C ARG A 263 2.38 7.42 -8.38
N TYR A 264 2.66 8.55 -7.70
CA TYR A 264 1.97 8.97 -6.49
C TYR A 264 0.45 9.04 -6.70
N PHE A 265 -0.04 9.82 -7.65
CA PHE A 265 -1.48 9.98 -7.87
C PHE A 265 -2.15 8.68 -8.35
N ASN A 266 -1.44 7.82 -9.09
CA ASN A 266 -1.94 6.49 -9.45
C ASN A 266 -2.13 5.63 -8.19
N LEU A 267 -1.16 5.61 -7.28
CA LEU A 267 -1.29 4.87 -6.01
C LEU A 267 -2.45 5.40 -5.17
N GLN A 268 -2.56 6.73 -4.98
CA GLN A 268 -3.66 7.34 -4.24
C GLN A 268 -5.02 7.00 -4.85
N CYS A 269 -5.10 6.93 -6.19
CA CYS A 269 -6.28 6.53 -6.91
C CYS A 269 -6.66 5.06 -6.65
N LEU A 270 -5.70 4.14 -6.67
CA LEU A 270 -5.94 2.72 -6.34
C LEU A 270 -6.39 2.54 -4.88
N ILE A 271 -5.77 3.26 -3.95
CA ILE A 271 -6.15 3.23 -2.54
C ILE A 271 -7.58 3.75 -2.35
N TYR A 272 -7.85 4.97 -2.81
CA TYR A 272 -9.19 5.57 -2.72
C TYR A 272 -10.25 4.71 -3.42
N GLY A 273 -9.97 4.27 -4.65
CA GLY A 273 -10.87 3.48 -5.47
C GLY A 273 -11.24 2.12 -4.87
N SER A 274 -10.37 1.54 -4.05
CA SER A 274 -10.65 0.27 -3.37
C SER A 274 -11.82 0.36 -2.38
N ASN A 275 -11.98 1.51 -1.71
CA ASN A 275 -13.10 1.79 -0.82
C ASN A 275 -13.27 3.30 -0.58
N PRO A 276 -14.02 4.01 -1.45
CA PRO A 276 -14.18 5.47 -1.37
C PRO A 276 -14.76 5.95 -0.05
N ALA A 277 -15.74 5.22 0.51
CA ALA A 277 -16.36 5.56 1.77
C ALA A 277 -15.37 5.51 2.94
N ARG A 278 -14.42 4.56 2.92
CA ARG A 278 -13.41 4.43 3.96
C ARG A 278 -12.28 5.45 3.81
N TYR A 279 -11.84 5.69 2.58
CA TYR A 279 -10.64 6.48 2.29
C TYR A 279 -10.95 7.89 1.78
N VAL A 280 -12.13 8.43 2.10
CA VAL A 280 -12.53 9.81 1.76
C VAL A 280 -11.48 10.86 2.15
N GLY A 281 -10.71 10.59 3.21
CA GLY A 281 -9.60 11.40 3.69
C GLY A 281 -8.60 11.76 2.59
N ILE A 282 -8.29 10.81 1.70
CA ILE A 282 -7.36 11.00 0.58
C ILE A 282 -7.79 12.17 -0.33
N VAL A 283 -9.10 12.36 -0.54
CA VAL A 283 -9.60 13.49 -1.33
C VAL A 283 -9.71 14.75 -0.48
N THR A 284 -10.27 14.64 0.73
CA THR A 284 -10.54 15.81 1.59
C THR A 284 -9.28 16.46 2.16
N GLU A 285 -8.19 15.70 2.30
CA GLU A 285 -6.88 16.17 2.78
C GLU A 285 -6.00 16.72 1.64
N GLY A 286 -6.40 16.53 0.37
CA GLY A 286 -5.71 17.08 -0.80
C GLY A 286 -4.73 16.12 -1.51
N ASP A 287 -4.57 14.88 -1.03
CA ASP A 287 -3.68 13.88 -1.66
C ASP A 287 -4.18 13.43 -3.05
N LEU A 288 -5.46 13.61 -3.35
CA LEU A 288 -6.05 13.22 -4.63
C LEU A 288 -7.07 14.27 -5.10
N PRO A 289 -6.89 14.90 -6.27
CA PRO A 289 -7.86 15.82 -6.81
C PRO A 289 -9.23 15.16 -7.01
N GLU A 290 -10.31 15.88 -6.66
CA GLU A 290 -11.69 15.38 -6.77
C GLU A 290 -12.01 14.90 -8.20
N ALA A 291 -11.50 15.61 -9.21
CA ALA A 291 -11.69 15.23 -10.61
C ALA A 291 -11.08 13.85 -10.94
N ARG A 292 -9.90 13.54 -10.39
CA ARG A 292 -9.25 12.22 -10.56
C ARG A 292 -9.98 11.14 -9.77
N ALA A 293 -10.42 11.46 -8.56
CA ALA A 293 -11.12 10.53 -7.66
C ALA A 293 -12.36 9.88 -8.29
N LYS A 294 -13.07 10.60 -9.16
CA LYS A 294 -14.29 10.12 -9.85
C LYS A 294 -14.08 8.82 -10.65
N THR A 295 -12.90 8.61 -11.25
CA THR A 295 -12.63 7.41 -12.06
C THR A 295 -12.00 6.27 -11.27
N CYS A 296 -11.47 6.56 -10.08
CA CYS A 296 -10.68 5.64 -9.29
C CYS A 296 -11.40 4.34 -8.88
N PRO A 297 -12.70 4.32 -8.52
CA PRO A 297 -13.37 3.07 -8.19
C PRO A 297 -13.47 2.08 -9.36
N ALA A 298 -13.61 2.59 -10.59
CA ALA A 298 -13.59 1.75 -11.78
C ALA A 298 -12.17 1.25 -12.10
N GLU A 299 -11.16 2.11 -11.88
CA GLU A 299 -9.75 1.80 -12.08
C GLU A 299 -9.24 0.73 -11.11
N ALA A 300 -9.45 0.90 -9.80
CA ALA A 300 -9.06 -0.07 -8.78
C ALA A 300 -9.72 -1.44 -8.99
N ARG A 301 -11.00 -1.47 -9.35
CA ARG A 301 -11.69 -2.72 -9.71
C ARG A 301 -11.09 -3.39 -10.94
N ARG A 302 -10.80 -2.61 -11.99
CA ARG A 302 -10.18 -3.14 -13.21
C ARG A 302 -8.80 -3.73 -12.91
N VAL A 303 -7.96 -3.01 -12.18
CA VAL A 303 -6.62 -3.46 -11.78
C VAL A 303 -6.68 -4.75 -10.98
N SER A 304 -7.49 -4.79 -9.91
CA SER A 304 -7.63 -5.98 -9.07
C SER A 304 -8.14 -7.18 -9.87
N LYS A 305 -9.08 -6.98 -10.80
CA LYS A 305 -9.62 -8.04 -11.65
C LYS A 305 -8.63 -8.53 -12.69
N SER A 306 -7.86 -7.63 -13.30
CA SER A 306 -6.82 -7.97 -14.28
C SER A 306 -5.74 -8.82 -13.63
N TRP A 307 -5.18 -8.38 -12.50
CA TRP A 307 -4.16 -9.15 -11.77
C TRP A 307 -4.66 -10.50 -11.29
N LEU A 308 -5.89 -10.56 -10.76
CA LEU A 308 -6.49 -11.85 -10.37
C LEU A 308 -6.61 -12.80 -11.57
N ARG A 309 -7.05 -12.31 -12.73
CA ARG A 309 -7.16 -13.12 -13.95
C ARG A 309 -5.81 -13.58 -14.50
N LEU A 310 -4.77 -12.76 -14.38
CA LEU A 310 -3.41 -13.12 -14.78
C LEU A 310 -2.83 -14.19 -13.85
N LEU A 311 -3.09 -14.11 -12.55
CA LEU A 311 -2.51 -15.02 -11.55
C LEU A 311 -3.26 -16.36 -11.42
N LEU A 312 -4.59 -16.36 -11.56
CA LEU A 312 -5.43 -17.55 -11.34
C LEU A 312 -4.99 -18.81 -12.11
N PRO A 313 -4.59 -18.75 -13.40
CA PRO A 313 -4.11 -19.91 -14.14
C PRO A 313 -2.84 -20.55 -13.55
N HIS A 314 -2.09 -19.82 -12.74
CA HIS A 314 -0.83 -20.27 -12.15
C HIS A 314 -0.99 -20.65 -10.68
N VAL A 315 -2.17 -20.51 -10.08
CA VAL A 315 -2.41 -20.92 -8.69
C VAL A 315 -2.30 -22.44 -8.57
N ALA A 316 -1.55 -22.91 -7.56
CA ALA A 316 -1.33 -24.32 -7.36
C ALA A 316 -2.65 -25.08 -7.12
N PRO A 317 -2.78 -26.35 -7.57
CA PRO A 317 -4.02 -27.11 -7.46
C PRO A 317 -4.61 -27.17 -6.04
N LYS A 318 -3.76 -27.18 -5.02
CA LYS A 318 -4.13 -27.11 -3.60
C LYS A 318 -4.95 -25.87 -3.22
N TYR A 319 -4.69 -24.73 -3.87
CA TYR A 319 -5.34 -23.46 -3.59
C TYR A 319 -6.32 -23.03 -4.69
N GLU A 320 -6.50 -23.83 -5.74
CA GLU A 320 -7.45 -23.55 -6.83
C GLU A 320 -8.84 -23.19 -6.30
N MET A 321 -9.35 -22.06 -6.77
CA MET A 321 -10.67 -21.57 -6.47
C MET A 321 -11.20 -20.66 -7.58
N THR A 322 -12.51 -20.48 -7.62
CA THR A 322 -13.13 -19.53 -8.56
C THR A 322 -12.80 -18.09 -8.18
N GLU A 323 -12.81 -17.17 -9.15
CA GLU A 323 -12.66 -15.72 -8.95
C GLU A 323 -13.61 -15.20 -7.84
N GLU A 324 -14.87 -15.65 -7.88
CA GLU A 324 -15.89 -15.29 -6.89
C GLU A 324 -15.56 -15.81 -5.47
N LYS A 325 -15.00 -17.02 -5.35
CA LYS A 325 -14.59 -17.58 -4.06
C LYS A 325 -13.36 -16.85 -3.51
N ALA A 326 -12.38 -16.51 -4.36
CA ALA A 326 -11.23 -15.71 -3.97
C ALA A 326 -11.64 -14.34 -3.44
N ASN A 327 -12.50 -13.62 -4.17
CA ASN A 327 -13.01 -12.31 -3.75
C ASN A 327 -13.75 -12.37 -2.40
N ARG A 328 -14.60 -13.39 -2.18
CA ARG A 328 -15.27 -13.59 -0.88
C ARG A 328 -14.28 -13.83 0.26
N LEU A 329 -13.21 -14.60 0.02
CA LEU A 329 -12.17 -14.83 1.03
C LEU A 329 -11.44 -13.52 1.38
N PHE A 330 -11.10 -12.70 0.39
CA PHE A 330 -10.47 -11.40 0.64
C PHE A 330 -11.36 -10.48 1.47
N GLU A 331 -12.66 -10.40 1.16
CA GLU A 331 -13.58 -9.60 1.96
C GLU A 331 -13.76 -10.12 3.39
N GLN A 332 -13.79 -11.45 3.57
CA GLN A 332 -13.87 -12.05 4.91
C GLN A 332 -12.63 -11.73 5.73
N ARG A 333 -11.45 -11.90 5.13
CA ARG A 333 -10.16 -11.56 5.75
C ARG A 333 -10.10 -10.08 6.13
N GLU A 334 -10.53 -9.19 5.25
CA GLU A 334 -10.57 -7.74 5.52
C GLU A 334 -11.49 -7.40 6.70
N ARG A 335 -12.70 -7.99 6.75
CA ARG A 335 -13.64 -7.81 7.87
C ARG A 335 -13.05 -8.30 9.19
N GLU A 336 -12.40 -9.46 9.17
CA GLU A 336 -11.75 -10.03 10.35
C GLU A 336 -10.57 -9.16 10.82
N ARG A 337 -9.72 -8.71 9.89
CA ARG A 337 -8.61 -7.80 10.17
C ARG A 337 -9.05 -6.50 10.82
N ASN A 338 -10.10 -5.87 10.31
CA ASN A 338 -10.65 -4.65 10.92
C ASN A 338 -11.23 -4.91 12.32
N ARG A 339 -11.92 -6.03 12.51
CA ARG A 339 -12.43 -6.44 13.83
C ARG A 339 -11.29 -6.69 14.84
N ASN A 340 -10.21 -7.35 14.42
CA ASN A 340 -9.05 -7.59 15.29
C ASN A 340 -8.37 -6.30 15.72
N ALA A 341 -8.40 -5.26 14.87
CA ALA A 341 -7.87 -3.95 15.21
C ALA A 341 -8.79 -3.12 16.15
N GLU A 342 -10.12 -3.35 16.09
CA GLU A 342 -11.10 -2.68 16.95
C GLU A 342 -11.24 -3.32 18.34
N VAL A 343 -10.86 -4.59 18.49
CA VAL A 343 -10.84 -5.29 19.77
C VAL A 343 -9.39 -5.37 20.25
N PRO A 344 -8.89 -4.39 21.03
CA PRO A 344 -7.58 -4.52 21.64
C PRO A 344 -7.70 -5.65 22.65
N TYR A 345 -7.26 -6.86 22.30
CA TYR A 345 -7.03 -7.84 23.33
C TYR A 345 -5.97 -7.26 24.26
N VAL A 346 -6.42 -6.93 25.47
CA VAL A 346 -5.59 -6.71 26.65
C VAL A 346 -4.70 -7.94 26.76
N ARG A 347 -3.41 -7.75 26.54
CA ARG A 347 -2.39 -8.66 27.06
C ARG A 347 -1.93 -8.15 28.40
#